data_AF-A0A7C1NH21-F1
#
_entry.id   AF-A0A7C1NH21-F1
#
_cell.length_a   1.000
_cell.length_b   1.000
_cell.length_c   1.000
_cell.angle_alpha   90.00
_cell.angle_beta   90.00
_cell.angle_gamma   90.00
#
_symmetry.space_group_name_H-M   'P 1'
#
loop_
_entity.id
_entity.type
_entity.pdbx_description
1 polymer ?
#
loop_
_entity_poly.entity_id
_entity_poly.type
_entity_poly.pdbx_seq_one_letter_code
_entity_poly.pdbx_strand_id
1 'polypeptide(L)'
;VEYEDQYNLIIASSGEDRALYDIILVDLIWTADFAEKNIIDPVPDYLVSEVKKGIIPEIYTAFIYKDNFWAVPFLANFQLFYTNMDLLHRAGFHDPPSSLEEVVNIAYAAKAKGVIKYPLFDSLRKQEALVCEYVWLAGAFGGSLVDKTGKIRLTTEPNLKALGFLIDLLNNGLMNPYSLNSEEVFAAEVFLSGDCLFTTNWTFLTGLIKESPLPISTSGKASLIPVSMQTLSGAKNTSTILL
;
A
#
# COMPACT_ATOMS: atom_id res chain seq x y z
N VAL A 1 -4.97 4.53 -19.55
CA VAL A 1 -4.52 5.77 -18.89
C VAL A 1 -3.82 5.30 -17.64
N GLU A 2 -2.52 5.55 -17.54
CA GLU A 2 -1.79 5.22 -16.31
C GLU A 2 -2.37 6.03 -15.15
N TYR A 3 -2.31 5.49 -13.93
CA TYR A 3 -2.85 6.15 -12.74
C TYR A 3 -2.34 7.60 -12.61
N GLU A 4 -1.05 7.80 -12.81
CA GLU A 4 -0.36 9.10 -12.74
C GLU A 4 -0.88 10.14 -13.75
N ASP A 5 -1.40 9.68 -14.89
CA ASP A 5 -1.93 10.59 -15.92
C ASP A 5 -3.34 11.08 -15.57
N GLN A 6 -4.08 10.36 -14.72
CA GLN A 6 -5.48 10.66 -14.41
C GLN A 6 -5.64 12.04 -13.76
N TYR A 7 -4.78 12.37 -12.78
CA TYR A 7 -4.81 13.67 -12.13
C TYR A 7 -4.70 14.81 -13.16
N ASN A 8 -3.70 14.76 -14.03
CA ASN A 8 -3.45 15.81 -15.02
C ASN A 8 -4.58 15.90 -16.07
N LEU A 9 -5.15 14.75 -16.47
CA LEU A 9 -6.27 14.72 -17.40
C LEU A 9 -7.55 15.32 -16.80
N ILE A 10 -7.80 15.10 -15.50
CA ILE A 10 -8.92 15.70 -14.78
C ILE A 10 -8.71 17.22 -14.67
N ILE A 11 -7.51 17.67 -14.28
CA ILE A 11 -7.16 19.11 -14.23
C ILE A 11 -7.37 19.75 -15.61
N ALA A 12 -6.82 19.15 -16.67
CA ALA A 12 -6.94 19.69 -18.02
C ALA A 12 -8.41 19.80 -18.45
N SER A 13 -9.19 18.73 -18.23
CA SER A 13 -10.64 18.73 -18.50
C SER A 13 -11.37 19.85 -17.74
N SER A 14 -11.01 20.10 -16.48
CA SER A 14 -11.67 21.13 -15.67
C SER A 14 -11.41 22.58 -16.13
N GLY A 15 -10.35 22.79 -16.94
CA GLY A 15 -9.99 24.10 -17.47
C GLY A 15 -10.66 24.46 -18.79
N GLU A 16 -11.40 23.54 -19.41
CA GLU A 16 -12.14 23.78 -20.65
C GLU A 16 -13.43 24.60 -20.39
N ASP A 17 -13.95 25.30 -21.40
CA ASP A 17 -15.23 26.03 -21.31
C ASP A 17 -16.39 25.13 -20.84
N ARG A 18 -16.29 23.84 -21.15
CA ARG A 18 -17.11 22.77 -20.61
C ARG A 18 -16.21 21.58 -20.28
N ALA A 19 -16.28 21.10 -19.05
CA ALA A 19 -15.58 19.89 -18.63
C ALA A 19 -15.90 18.71 -19.56
N LEU A 20 -14.87 17.93 -19.91
CA LEU A 20 -14.97 16.78 -20.80
C LEU A 20 -15.60 15.56 -20.11
N TYR A 21 -15.62 15.54 -18.78
CA TYR A 21 -16.12 14.44 -17.96
C TYR A 21 -17.22 14.93 -17.01
N ASP A 22 -18.36 14.24 -17.00
CA ASP A 22 -19.44 14.48 -16.04
C ASP A 22 -19.22 13.73 -14.71
N ILE A 23 -18.56 12.57 -14.77
CA ILE A 23 -18.20 11.74 -13.62
C ILE A 23 -16.74 11.31 -13.77
N ILE A 24 -15.96 11.46 -12.71
CA ILE A 24 -14.55 11.09 -12.66
C ILE A 24 -14.30 10.12 -11.50
N LEU A 25 -13.30 9.26 -11.67
CA LEU A 25 -12.71 8.53 -10.54
C LEU A 25 -11.72 9.48 -9.85
N VAL A 26 -11.88 9.63 -8.54
CA VAL A 26 -11.07 10.53 -7.71
C VAL A 26 -10.36 9.67 -6.68
N ASP A 27 -9.02 9.74 -6.66
CA ASP A 27 -8.26 9.18 -5.55
C ASP A 27 -8.57 9.96 -4.26
N LEU A 28 -8.67 9.25 -3.13
CA LEU A 28 -8.96 9.84 -1.83
C LEU A 28 -7.98 10.99 -1.49
N ILE A 29 -6.71 10.86 -1.89
CA ILE A 29 -5.68 11.89 -1.61
C ILE A 29 -5.90 13.18 -2.41
N TRP A 30 -6.69 13.15 -3.50
CA TRP A 30 -6.98 14.33 -4.33
C TRP A 30 -8.23 15.08 -3.89
N THR A 31 -9.10 14.46 -3.07
CA THR A 31 -10.41 15.01 -2.69
C THR A 31 -10.35 16.46 -2.22
N ALA A 32 -9.48 16.75 -1.24
CA ALA A 32 -9.37 18.08 -0.66
C ALA A 32 -8.84 19.12 -1.65
N ASP A 33 -7.88 18.73 -2.49
CA ASP A 33 -7.30 19.60 -3.51
C ASP A 33 -8.31 19.93 -4.61
N PHE A 34 -9.06 18.93 -5.08
CA PHE A 34 -10.11 19.12 -6.08
C PHE A 34 -11.28 19.94 -5.54
N ALA A 35 -11.66 19.73 -4.27
CA ALA A 35 -12.66 20.55 -3.59
C ALA A 35 -12.22 22.02 -3.50
N GLU A 36 -11.00 22.31 -3.04
CA GLU A 36 -10.48 23.70 -2.95
C GLU A 36 -10.41 24.39 -4.31
N LYS A 37 -10.11 23.63 -5.38
CA LYS A 37 -10.02 24.14 -6.75
C LYS A 37 -11.38 24.22 -7.46
N ASN A 38 -12.48 23.80 -6.83
CA ASN A 38 -13.82 23.69 -7.43
C ASN A 38 -13.84 22.82 -8.70
N ILE A 39 -13.08 21.73 -8.70
CA ILE A 39 -13.05 20.75 -9.81
C ILE A 39 -14.18 19.73 -9.67
N ILE A 40 -14.59 19.45 -8.44
CA ILE A 40 -15.66 18.52 -8.09
C ILE A 40 -16.74 19.23 -7.28
N ASP A 41 -17.99 18.78 -7.45
CA ASP A 41 -19.13 19.29 -6.70
C ASP A 41 -19.33 18.53 -5.38
N PRO A 42 -19.90 19.17 -4.34
CA PRO A 42 -20.27 18.47 -3.13
C PRO A 42 -21.33 17.39 -3.41
N VAL A 43 -21.22 16.27 -2.71
CA VAL A 43 -22.13 15.14 -2.84
C VAL A 43 -23.51 15.52 -2.27
N PRO A 44 -24.61 15.31 -3.01
CA PRO A 44 -25.96 15.55 -2.51
C PRO A 44 -26.30 14.79 -1.22
N ASP A 45 -27.04 15.42 -0.30
CA ASP A 45 -27.38 14.88 1.03
C ASP A 45 -28.00 13.47 1.03
N TYR A 46 -28.80 13.16 0.00
CA TYR A 46 -29.43 11.84 -0.11
C TYR A 46 -28.39 10.74 -0.36
N LEU A 47 -27.34 11.02 -1.14
CA LEU A 47 -26.23 10.07 -1.35
C LEU A 47 -25.35 9.96 -0.11
N VAL A 48 -25.09 11.07 0.59
CA VAL A 48 -24.35 11.06 1.86
C VAL A 48 -25.01 10.13 2.88
N SER A 49 -26.34 10.16 2.96
CA SER A 49 -27.11 9.30 3.85
C SER A 49 -26.97 7.83 3.50
N GLU A 50 -26.93 7.47 2.22
CA GLU A 50 -26.73 6.09 1.76
C GLU A 50 -25.29 5.62 2.00
N VAL A 51 -24.29 6.47 1.76
CA VAL A 51 -22.88 6.19 2.07
C VAL A 51 -22.70 5.86 3.55
N LYS A 52 -23.21 6.69 4.46
CA LYS A 52 -23.07 6.48 5.91
C LYS A 52 -23.77 5.22 6.43
N LYS A 53 -24.79 4.71 5.72
CA LYS A 53 -25.47 3.45 6.07
C LYS A 53 -24.72 2.23 5.56
N GLY A 54 -24.12 2.34 4.37
CA GLY A 54 -23.52 1.20 3.67
C GLY A 54 -22.02 1.04 3.86
N ILE A 55 -21.31 2.11 4.26
CA ILE A 55 -19.84 2.17 4.27
C ILE A 55 -19.38 2.57 5.67
N ILE A 56 -18.33 1.90 6.17
CA ILE A 56 -17.77 2.19 7.49
C ILE A 56 -17.09 3.58 7.53
N PRO A 57 -17.09 4.25 8.69
CA PRO A 57 -16.51 5.59 8.84
C PRO A 57 -15.08 5.71 8.36
N GLU A 58 -14.27 4.70 8.63
CA GLU A 58 -12.84 4.71 8.35
C GLU A 58 -12.53 4.77 6.84
N ILE A 59 -13.48 4.41 5.97
CA ILE A 59 -13.36 4.56 4.52
C ILE A 59 -13.90 5.92 4.07
N TYR A 60 -15.13 6.26 4.46
CA TYR A 60 -15.80 7.42 3.87
C TYR A 60 -15.23 8.76 4.36
N THR A 61 -14.55 8.81 5.51
CA THR A 61 -14.02 10.07 6.06
C THR A 61 -12.93 10.69 5.19
N ALA A 62 -12.23 9.89 4.38
CA ALA A 62 -11.22 10.41 3.45
C ALA A 62 -11.82 11.31 2.36
N PHE A 63 -13.13 11.21 2.11
CA PHE A 63 -13.85 12.02 1.13
C PHE A 63 -14.57 13.23 1.73
N ILE A 64 -14.33 13.52 3.02
CA ILE A 64 -14.89 14.68 3.73
C ILE A 64 -13.83 15.78 3.81
N TYR A 65 -14.20 16.99 3.38
CA TYR A 65 -13.35 18.16 3.48
C TYR A 65 -14.17 19.41 3.81
N LYS A 66 -13.72 20.19 4.81
CA LYS A 66 -14.45 21.34 5.37
C LYS A 66 -15.93 21.00 5.65
N ASP A 67 -16.14 19.90 6.38
CA ASP A 67 -17.45 19.38 6.81
C ASP A 67 -18.42 18.93 5.69
N ASN A 68 -17.98 18.89 4.43
CA ASN A 68 -18.78 18.46 3.29
C ASN A 68 -18.22 17.17 2.68
N PHE A 69 -19.11 16.31 2.14
CA PHE A 69 -18.70 15.17 1.32
C PHE A 69 -18.45 15.64 -0.12
N TRP A 70 -17.33 15.21 -0.71
CA TRP A 70 -16.93 15.64 -2.06
C TRP A 70 -16.80 14.49 -3.05
N ALA A 71 -16.81 13.25 -2.58
CA ALA A 71 -16.89 12.06 -3.42
C ALA A 71 -17.62 10.92 -2.72
N VAL A 72 -18.12 9.98 -3.52
CA VAL A 72 -18.79 8.77 -3.05
C VAL A 72 -17.79 7.62 -3.14
N PRO A 73 -17.50 6.90 -2.03
CA PRO A 73 -16.60 5.76 -2.10
C PRO A 73 -17.20 4.67 -3.01
N PHE A 74 -16.42 4.23 -4.00
CA PHE A 74 -16.81 3.21 -4.97
C PHE A 74 -16.01 1.90 -4.78
N LEU A 75 -14.70 2.03 -4.56
CA LEU A 75 -13.78 0.92 -4.36
C LEU A 75 -12.92 1.24 -3.13
N ALA A 76 -12.76 0.27 -2.25
CA ALA A 76 -11.80 0.35 -1.16
C ALA A 76 -10.70 -0.68 -1.41
N ASN A 77 -9.45 -0.22 -1.38
CA ASN A 77 -8.29 -1.03 -1.69
C ASN A 77 -7.27 -0.83 -0.58
N PHE A 78 -6.75 -1.91 -0.03
CA PHE A 78 -5.85 -1.88 1.13
C PHE A 78 -4.58 -2.63 0.81
N GLN A 79 -3.47 -2.18 1.40
CA GLN A 79 -2.23 -2.94 1.28
C GLN A 79 -2.24 -4.16 2.19
N LEU A 80 -1.75 -5.27 1.65
CA LEU A 80 -1.55 -6.54 2.34
C LEU A 80 -0.12 -7.01 2.10
N PHE A 81 0.33 -7.91 2.97
CA PHE A 81 1.59 -8.60 2.81
C PHE A 81 1.36 -9.93 2.10
N TYR A 82 2.10 -10.21 1.04
CA TYR A 82 1.96 -11.41 0.25
C TYR A 82 3.19 -12.31 0.40
N THR A 83 2.96 -13.59 0.66
CA THR A 83 3.98 -14.61 0.83
C THR A 83 3.83 -15.71 -0.20
N ASN A 84 4.91 -16.06 -0.88
CA ASN A 84 5.00 -17.26 -1.71
C ASN A 84 5.35 -18.46 -0.84
N MET A 85 4.35 -19.29 -0.50
CA MET A 85 4.52 -20.41 0.43
C MET A 85 5.46 -21.50 -0.10
N ASP A 86 5.62 -21.67 -1.41
CA ASP A 86 6.54 -22.68 -1.96
C ASP A 86 7.99 -22.27 -1.70
N LEU A 87 8.30 -20.99 -1.90
CA LEU A 87 9.62 -20.44 -1.58
C LEU A 87 9.85 -20.44 -0.06
N LEU A 88 8.81 -20.15 0.73
CA LEU A 88 8.87 -20.19 2.19
C LEU A 88 9.24 -21.59 2.70
N HIS A 89 8.55 -22.63 2.20
CA HIS A 89 8.83 -24.03 2.52
C HIS A 89 10.23 -24.44 2.11
N ARG A 90 10.69 -24.04 0.92
CA ARG A 90 12.08 -24.29 0.47
C ARG A 90 13.11 -23.58 1.35
N ALA A 91 12.76 -22.41 1.90
CA ALA A 91 13.58 -21.70 2.89
C ALA A 91 13.55 -22.38 4.27
N GLY A 92 12.66 -23.35 4.51
CA GLY A 92 12.56 -24.14 5.74
C GLY A 92 11.59 -23.57 6.78
N PHE A 93 10.64 -22.75 6.36
CA PHE A 93 9.61 -22.16 7.21
C PHE A 93 8.23 -22.60 6.71
N HIS A 94 7.24 -22.68 7.62
CA HIS A 94 5.91 -23.20 7.31
C HIS A 94 4.79 -22.17 7.48
N ASP A 95 5.04 -21.11 8.23
CA ASP A 95 4.08 -20.05 8.51
C ASP A 95 4.61 -18.71 8.00
N PRO A 96 3.75 -17.85 7.42
CA PRO A 96 4.13 -16.48 7.07
C PRO A 96 4.69 -15.71 8.28
N PRO A 97 5.63 -14.77 8.06
CA PRO A 97 6.21 -14.00 9.15
C PRO A 97 5.16 -13.17 9.89
N SER A 98 5.28 -13.15 11.21
CA SER A 98 4.42 -12.36 12.11
C SER A 98 5.01 -10.99 12.46
N SER A 99 6.29 -10.76 12.14
CA SER A 99 7.00 -9.50 12.39
C SER A 99 7.98 -9.16 11.27
N LEU A 100 8.35 -7.88 11.16
CA LEU A 100 9.37 -7.43 10.21
C LEU A 100 10.73 -8.10 10.43
N GLU A 101 11.06 -8.41 11.68
CA GLU A 101 12.28 -9.14 12.03
C GLU A 101 12.23 -10.59 11.54
N GLU A 102 11.07 -11.26 11.60
CA GLU A 102 10.89 -12.57 10.98
C GLU A 102 10.99 -12.51 9.45
N VAL A 103 10.45 -11.47 8.80
CA VAL A 103 10.64 -11.25 7.36
C VAL A 103 12.13 -11.26 7.00
N VAL A 104 12.94 -10.49 7.74
CA VAL A 104 14.39 -10.40 7.53
C VAL A 104 15.09 -11.74 7.76
N ASN A 105 14.75 -12.44 8.85
CA ASN A 105 15.34 -13.74 9.18
C ASN A 105 15.05 -14.79 8.09
N ILE A 106 13.81 -14.86 7.62
CA ILE A 106 13.40 -15.78 6.56
C ILE A 106 14.10 -15.40 5.24
N ALA A 107 14.17 -14.11 4.92
CA ALA A 107 14.84 -13.62 3.71
C ALA A 107 16.33 -14.03 3.69
N TYR A 108 17.05 -13.87 4.80
CA TYR A 108 18.44 -14.33 4.91
C TYR A 108 18.56 -15.85 4.73
N ALA A 109 17.68 -16.63 5.37
CA ALA A 109 17.69 -18.09 5.26
C ALA A 109 17.40 -18.56 3.83
N ALA A 110 16.43 -17.96 3.15
CA ALA A 110 16.11 -18.25 1.75
C ALA A 110 17.31 -17.98 0.83
N LYS A 111 17.99 -16.84 1.04
CA LYS A 111 19.18 -16.47 0.28
C LYS A 111 20.36 -17.39 0.56
N ALA A 112 20.63 -17.71 1.82
CA ALA A 112 21.71 -18.62 2.23
C ALA A 112 21.53 -20.04 1.67
N LYS A 113 20.28 -20.50 1.53
CA LYS A 113 19.94 -21.79 0.92
C LYS A 113 19.89 -21.75 -0.61
N GLY A 114 20.14 -20.60 -1.24
CA GLY A 114 20.06 -20.43 -2.69
C GLY A 114 18.64 -20.59 -3.25
N VAL A 115 17.61 -20.41 -2.42
CA VAL A 115 16.20 -20.52 -2.84
C VAL A 115 15.84 -19.41 -3.82
N ILE A 116 16.29 -18.19 -3.51
CA ILE A 116 16.05 -16.99 -4.29
C ILE A 116 17.16 -15.95 -4.04
N LYS A 117 17.52 -15.16 -5.05
CA LYS A 117 18.58 -14.15 -4.96
C LYS A 117 18.15 -12.92 -4.16
N TYR A 118 16.95 -12.42 -4.42
CA TYR A 118 16.31 -11.28 -3.75
C TYR A 118 14.95 -11.74 -3.21
N PRO A 119 14.86 -12.07 -1.92
CA PRO A 119 13.61 -12.52 -1.32
C PRO A 119 12.47 -11.49 -1.39
N LEU A 120 12.77 -10.18 -1.37
CA LEU A 120 11.76 -9.13 -1.44
C LEU A 120 11.79 -8.39 -2.78
N PHE A 121 10.61 -8.05 -3.28
CA PHE A 121 10.42 -7.15 -4.42
C PHE A 121 9.19 -6.28 -4.17
N ASP A 122 9.30 -4.98 -4.41
CA ASP A 122 8.25 -4.02 -4.09
C ASP A 122 8.17 -2.83 -5.04
N SER A 123 7.14 -2.01 -4.89
CA SER A 123 6.89 -0.79 -5.68
C SER A 123 7.47 0.46 -5.00
N LEU A 124 8.75 0.75 -5.24
CA LEU A 124 9.48 1.87 -4.63
C LEU A 124 9.88 2.95 -5.63
N ARG A 125 9.23 3.01 -6.81
CA ARG A 125 9.44 4.11 -7.75
C ARG A 125 9.10 5.44 -7.08
N LYS A 126 9.86 6.50 -7.41
CA LYS A 126 9.76 7.86 -6.83
C LYS A 126 8.48 8.59 -7.26
N GLN A 127 7.36 8.05 -6.84
CA GLN A 127 5.99 8.49 -7.09
C GLN A 127 5.16 8.19 -5.84
N GLU A 128 3.84 8.17 -5.96
CA GLU A 128 2.94 7.79 -4.88
C GLU A 128 3.26 6.41 -4.31
N ALA A 129 3.62 5.42 -5.13
CA ALA A 129 3.96 4.07 -4.68
C ALA A 129 4.96 4.08 -3.51
N LEU A 130 6.05 4.85 -3.62
CA LEU A 130 7.03 4.99 -2.53
C LEU A 130 6.45 5.65 -1.27
N VAL A 131 5.51 6.60 -1.43
CA VAL A 131 4.84 7.24 -0.29
C VAL A 131 3.93 6.23 0.41
N CYS A 132 3.12 5.47 -0.33
CA CYS A 132 2.28 4.40 0.21
C CYS A 132 3.11 3.38 0.99
N GLU A 133 4.22 2.91 0.40
CA GLU A 133 5.13 1.97 1.05
C GLU A 133 5.72 2.54 2.35
N TYR A 134 6.13 3.82 2.33
CA TYR A 134 6.72 4.44 3.50
C TYR A 134 5.69 4.74 4.61
N VAL A 135 4.43 5.05 4.26
CA VAL A 135 3.35 5.33 5.22
C VAL A 135 3.08 4.11 6.11
N TRP A 136 2.90 2.93 5.52
CA TRP A 136 2.70 1.72 6.33
C TRP A 136 3.96 1.31 7.07
N LEU A 137 5.14 1.46 6.47
CA LEU A 137 6.37 1.08 7.13
C LEU A 137 6.63 1.97 8.35
N ALA A 138 6.39 3.27 8.25
CA ALA A 138 6.41 4.18 9.40
C ALA A 138 5.44 3.69 10.48
N GLY A 139 4.19 3.36 10.12
CA GLY A 139 3.19 2.80 11.05
C GLY A 139 3.63 1.48 11.69
N ALA A 140 4.30 0.60 10.96
CA ALA A 140 4.81 -0.69 11.45
C ALA A 140 5.89 -0.53 12.54
N PHE A 141 6.62 0.59 12.52
CA PHE A 141 7.55 1.00 13.59
C PHE A 141 6.90 1.89 14.67
N GLY A 142 5.57 2.09 14.62
CA GLY A 142 4.83 2.91 15.59
C GLY A 142 4.90 4.43 15.30
N GLY A 143 5.26 4.80 14.08
CA GLY A 143 5.38 6.17 13.59
C GLY A 143 4.12 6.70 12.93
N SER A 144 4.21 7.97 12.50
CA SER A 144 3.23 8.67 11.68
C SER A 144 3.95 9.75 10.89
N LEU A 145 3.52 10.01 9.65
CA LEU A 145 4.09 11.08 8.82
C LEU A 145 3.54 12.46 9.18
N VAL A 146 2.42 12.52 9.90
CA VAL A 146 1.79 13.75 10.38
C VAL A 146 1.55 13.70 11.89
N ASP A 147 1.60 14.86 12.55
CA ASP A 147 1.20 14.99 13.94
C ASP A 147 -0.32 15.18 14.09
N LYS A 148 -0.79 15.27 15.34
CA LYS A 148 -2.22 15.45 15.66
C LYS A 148 -2.82 16.76 15.14
N THR A 149 -1.99 17.71 14.73
CA THR A 149 -2.40 18.99 14.14
C THR A 149 -2.39 18.97 12.61
N GLY A 150 -2.03 17.83 12.00
CA GLY A 150 -1.89 17.68 10.56
C GLY A 150 -0.55 18.19 10.00
N LYS A 151 0.42 18.54 10.85
CA LYS A 151 1.74 18.98 10.38
C LYS A 151 2.63 17.79 10.07
N ILE A 152 3.33 17.86 8.94
CA ILE A 152 4.30 16.86 8.50
C ILE A 152 5.42 16.73 9.53
N ARG A 153 5.72 15.49 9.94
CA ARG A 153 6.75 15.16 10.92
C ARG A 153 7.51 13.89 10.51
N LEU A 154 8.38 14.02 9.51
CA LEU A 154 9.10 12.89 8.94
C LEU A 154 10.27 12.39 9.80
N THR A 155 10.91 13.23 10.60
CA THR A 155 12.19 12.92 11.29
C THR A 155 12.02 12.36 12.71
N THR A 156 10.90 11.68 12.99
CA THR A 156 10.71 11.00 14.28
C THR A 156 11.55 9.73 14.36
N GLU A 157 11.89 9.28 15.57
CA GLU A 157 12.65 8.04 15.76
C GLU A 157 12.00 6.81 15.08
N PRO A 158 10.67 6.56 15.20
CA PRO A 158 10.01 5.49 14.44
C PRO A 158 10.16 5.61 12.92
N ASN A 159 9.99 6.82 12.37
CA ASN A 159 10.08 7.04 10.92
C ASN A 159 11.52 6.85 10.41
N LEU A 160 12.51 7.24 11.21
CA LEU A 160 13.93 6.99 10.89
C LEU A 160 14.26 5.50 10.96
N LYS A 161 13.67 4.73 11.88
CA LYS A 161 13.80 3.26 11.91
C LYS A 161 13.17 2.61 10.67
N ALA A 162 11.98 3.06 10.28
CA ALA A 162 11.33 2.62 9.04
C ALA A 162 12.20 2.86 7.81
N LEU A 163 12.77 4.07 7.68
CA LEU A 163 13.67 4.40 6.58
C LEU A 163 14.95 3.53 6.62
N GLY A 164 15.53 3.37 7.81
CA GLY A 164 16.71 2.51 8.02
C GLY A 164 16.44 1.06 7.61
N PHE A 165 15.28 0.51 7.97
CA PHE A 165 14.87 -0.84 7.58
C PHE A 165 14.85 -1.02 6.06
N LEU A 166 14.22 -0.09 5.33
CA LEU A 166 14.16 -0.15 3.87
C LEU A 166 15.56 -0.06 3.23
N ILE A 167 16.41 0.83 3.74
CA ILE A 167 17.81 0.97 3.31
C ILE A 167 18.60 -0.32 3.57
N ASP A 168 18.41 -0.93 4.74
CA ASP A 168 19.11 -2.16 5.12
C ASP A 168 18.67 -3.35 4.24
N LEU A 169 17.39 -3.45 3.87
CA LEU A 169 16.94 -4.48 2.92
C LEU A 169 17.66 -4.38 1.57
N LEU A 170 17.85 -3.15 1.06
CA LEU A 170 18.57 -2.90 -0.19
C LEU A 170 20.06 -3.16 -0.05
N ASN A 171 20.70 -2.62 0.99
CA ASN A 171 22.15 -2.75 1.22
C ASN A 171 22.58 -4.20 1.45
N ASN A 172 21.77 -4.99 2.15
CA ASN A 172 22.03 -6.41 2.40
C ASN A 172 21.61 -7.30 1.21
N GLY A 173 21.06 -6.70 0.16
CA GLY A 173 20.55 -7.37 -1.03
C GLY A 173 19.44 -8.37 -0.72
N LEU A 174 18.61 -8.08 0.29
CA LEU A 174 17.39 -8.82 0.57
C LEU A 174 16.26 -8.35 -0.34
N MET A 175 16.24 -7.07 -0.67
CA MET A 175 15.33 -6.50 -1.65
C MET A 175 16.02 -6.32 -3.00
N ASN A 176 15.30 -6.63 -4.08
CA ASN A 176 15.77 -6.39 -5.44
C ASN A 176 15.92 -4.88 -5.67
N PRO A 177 17.09 -4.35 -6.09
CA PRO A 177 17.28 -2.92 -6.31
C PRO A 177 16.39 -2.36 -7.42
N TYR A 178 15.86 -3.21 -8.32
CA TYR A 178 14.89 -2.78 -9.32
C TYR A 178 13.56 -2.33 -8.70
N SER A 179 13.26 -2.67 -7.44
CA SER A 179 12.10 -2.15 -6.70
C SER A 179 12.04 -0.61 -6.75
N LEU A 180 13.20 0.07 -6.73
CA LEU A 180 13.32 1.54 -6.85
C LEU A 180 12.82 2.12 -8.18
N ASN A 181 12.54 1.28 -9.17
CA ASN A 181 12.00 1.63 -10.47
C ASN A 181 10.67 0.89 -10.76
N SER A 182 10.11 0.17 -9.78
CA SER A 182 8.88 -0.61 -9.94
C SER A 182 7.67 0.15 -9.42
N GLU A 183 6.55 -0.05 -10.11
CA GLU A 183 5.19 0.29 -9.66
C GLU A 183 4.46 -1.00 -9.23
N GLU A 184 3.26 -0.85 -8.67
CA GLU A 184 2.51 -1.93 -8.01
C GLU A 184 2.08 -3.03 -8.94
N VAL A 185 1.72 -2.70 -10.19
CA VAL A 185 1.35 -3.68 -11.21
C VAL A 185 2.55 -4.55 -11.57
N PHE A 186 3.73 -3.95 -11.75
CA PHE A 186 4.94 -4.73 -12.04
C PHE A 186 5.39 -5.55 -10.81
N ALA A 187 5.26 -5.02 -9.59
CA ALA A 187 5.52 -5.80 -8.37
C ALA A 187 4.57 -7.00 -8.24
N ALA A 188 3.30 -6.84 -8.60
CA ALA A 188 2.33 -7.92 -8.68
C ALA A 188 2.75 -8.98 -9.72
N GLU A 189 3.19 -8.58 -10.91
CA GLU A 189 3.69 -9.49 -11.94
C GLU A 189 4.91 -10.30 -11.47
N VAL A 190 5.87 -9.67 -10.79
CA VAL A 190 7.06 -10.34 -10.21
C VAL A 190 6.66 -11.36 -9.15
N PHE A 191 5.66 -11.04 -8.31
CA PHE A 191 5.16 -12.02 -7.35
C PHE A 191 4.42 -13.17 -8.03
N LEU A 192 3.59 -12.86 -9.03
CA LEU A 192 2.82 -13.86 -9.80
C LEU A 192 3.73 -14.82 -10.57
N SER A 193 4.87 -14.35 -11.07
CA SER A 193 5.88 -15.20 -11.72
C SER A 193 6.65 -16.09 -10.73
N GLY A 194 6.54 -15.81 -9.43
CA GLY A 194 7.29 -16.49 -8.37
C GLY A 194 8.72 -15.98 -8.20
N ASP A 195 9.04 -14.78 -8.70
CA ASP A 195 10.37 -14.17 -8.66
C ASP A 195 10.64 -13.33 -7.41
N CYS A 196 9.76 -13.39 -6.42
CA CYS A 196 10.02 -12.94 -5.05
C CYS A 196 9.33 -13.86 -4.03
N LEU A 197 9.90 -13.91 -2.82
CA LEU A 197 9.31 -14.61 -1.67
C LEU A 197 8.23 -13.75 -1.00
N PHE A 198 8.50 -12.44 -0.87
CA PHE A 198 7.62 -11.48 -0.23
C PHE A 198 7.44 -10.22 -1.10
N THR A 199 6.23 -9.66 -1.05
CA THR A 199 5.90 -8.33 -1.60
C THR A 199 4.79 -7.71 -0.73
N THR A 200 4.77 -6.40 -0.57
CA THR A 200 3.54 -5.68 -0.23
C THR A 200 2.83 -5.25 -1.50
N ASN A 201 1.51 -5.37 -1.50
CA ASN A 201 0.71 -4.91 -2.63
C ASN A 201 -0.73 -4.67 -2.19
N TRP A 202 -1.52 -4.13 -3.10
CA TRP A 202 -2.93 -3.87 -2.91
C TRP A 202 -3.79 -5.15 -2.97
N THR A 203 -5.05 -5.08 -2.52
CA THR A 203 -5.96 -6.24 -2.51
C THR A 203 -6.28 -6.81 -3.89
N PHE A 204 -6.08 -6.05 -4.98
CA PHE A 204 -6.27 -6.58 -6.34
C PHE A 204 -5.37 -7.80 -6.62
N LEU A 205 -4.17 -7.86 -6.02
CA LEU A 205 -3.26 -9.00 -6.20
C LEU A 205 -3.87 -10.30 -5.68
N THR A 206 -4.73 -10.25 -4.66
CA THR A 206 -5.48 -11.44 -4.20
C THR A 206 -6.39 -12.00 -5.30
N GLY A 207 -6.99 -11.13 -6.13
CA GLY A 207 -7.76 -11.54 -7.30
C GLY A 207 -6.87 -12.18 -8.36
N LEU A 208 -5.76 -11.49 -8.71
CA LEU A 208 -4.82 -11.99 -9.72
C LEU A 208 -4.17 -13.32 -9.34
N ILE A 209 -3.85 -13.54 -8.05
CA ILE A 209 -3.36 -14.82 -7.55
C ILE A 209 -4.37 -15.93 -7.85
N LYS A 210 -5.66 -15.72 -7.51
CA LYS A 210 -6.72 -16.72 -7.73
C LYS A 210 -6.91 -17.07 -9.20
N GLU A 211 -6.74 -16.10 -10.09
CA GLU A 211 -6.90 -16.27 -11.54
C GLU A 211 -5.63 -16.78 -12.23
N SER A 212 -4.49 -16.76 -11.54
CA SER A 212 -3.20 -17.12 -12.12
C SER A 212 -3.15 -18.60 -12.56
N PRO A 213 -2.69 -18.91 -13.78
CA PRO A 213 -2.45 -20.28 -14.21
C PRO A 213 -1.15 -20.87 -13.62
N LEU A 214 -0.36 -20.06 -12.90
CA LEU A 214 0.93 -20.46 -12.33
C LEU A 214 0.75 -21.09 -10.93
N PRO A 215 1.77 -21.80 -10.40
CA PRO A 215 1.71 -22.41 -9.06
C PRO A 215 1.33 -21.44 -7.93
N ILE A 216 1.65 -20.15 -8.12
CA ILE A 216 1.31 -19.07 -7.18
C ILE A 216 -0.19 -19.02 -6.84
N SER A 217 -1.08 -19.50 -7.71
CA SER A 217 -2.52 -19.56 -7.42
C SER A 217 -2.86 -20.41 -6.20
N THR A 218 -2.01 -21.37 -5.86
CA THR A 218 -2.16 -22.24 -4.69
C THR A 218 -1.23 -21.86 -3.54
N SER A 219 -0.04 -21.33 -3.86
CA SER A 219 1.00 -21.01 -2.88
C SER A 219 1.09 -19.55 -2.47
N GLY A 220 0.50 -18.61 -3.22
CA GLY A 220 0.39 -17.20 -2.85
C GLY A 220 -0.61 -17.00 -1.72
N LYS A 221 -0.16 -16.39 -0.62
CA LYS A 221 -1.01 -16.09 0.55
C LYS A 221 -0.91 -14.61 0.91
N ALA A 222 -2.06 -13.98 1.06
CA ALA A 222 -2.16 -12.64 1.63
C ALA A 222 -2.31 -12.74 3.15
N SER A 223 -1.68 -11.82 3.87
CA SER A 223 -1.81 -11.62 5.31
C SER A 223 -1.85 -10.13 5.64
N LEU A 224 -2.14 -9.81 6.90
CA LEU A 224 -1.93 -8.46 7.42
C LEU A 224 -0.43 -8.14 7.38
N ILE A 225 -0.13 -6.85 7.23
CA ILE A 225 1.25 -6.36 7.18
C ILE A 225 1.96 -6.63 8.52
N PRO A 226 3.11 -7.33 8.52
CA PRO A 226 3.90 -7.52 9.73
C PRO A 226 4.38 -6.19 10.29
N VAL A 227 4.35 -6.06 11.61
CA VAL A 227 4.87 -4.88 12.32
C VAL A 227 6.17 -5.23 13.05
N SER A 228 6.92 -4.23 13.49
CA SER A 228 8.12 -4.49 14.28
C SER A 228 7.78 -5.15 15.63
N MET A 229 8.63 -6.04 16.11
CA MET A 229 8.46 -6.66 17.44
C MET A 229 8.39 -5.61 18.55
N GLN A 230 9.13 -4.50 18.41
CA GLN A 230 9.06 -3.38 19.34
C GLN A 230 7.63 -2.82 19.43
N THR A 231 6.95 -2.62 18.30
CA THR A 231 5.55 -2.18 18.24
C THR A 231 4.61 -3.21 18.87
N LEU A 232 4.77 -4.50 18.56
CA LEU A 232 3.94 -5.59 19.13
C LEU A 232 4.02 -5.65 20.66
N SER A 233 5.21 -5.46 21.22
CA SER A 233 5.41 -5.50 22.67
C SER A 233 4.74 -4.33 23.41
N GLY A 234 4.53 -3.21 22.72
CA GLY A 234 3.93 -1.98 23.26
C GLY A 234 2.42 -1.88 23.07
N ALA A 235 1.83 -2.68 22.17
CA ALA A 235 0.42 -2.58 21.81
C ALA A 235 -0.28 -3.95 21.86
N LYS A 236 -1.31 -4.05 22.72
CA LYS A 236 -2.27 -5.16 22.63
C LYS A 236 -3.05 -5.00 21.32
N ASN A 237 -2.67 -5.75 20.29
CA ASN A 237 -3.35 -5.88 18.98
C ASN A 237 -3.15 -4.72 17.99
N THR A 238 -1.96 -4.56 17.41
CA THR A 238 -1.78 -3.70 16.23
C THR A 238 -1.32 -4.51 15.03
N SER A 239 -2.27 -5.10 14.33
CA SER A 239 -2.17 -5.21 12.88
C SER A 239 -2.66 -3.88 12.33
N THR A 240 -1.78 -3.10 11.72
CA THR A 240 -2.16 -1.80 11.17
C THR A 240 -2.83 -2.04 9.82
N ILE A 241 -4.16 -1.85 9.76
CA ILE A 241 -4.80 -1.52 8.49
C ILE A 241 -4.61 -0.02 8.34
N LEU A 242 -3.69 0.40 7.47
CA LEU A 242 -3.71 1.76 6.98
C LEU A 242 -4.68 1.77 5.79
N LEU A 243 -5.80 2.46 6.01
CA LEU A 243 -6.78 2.81 5.01
C LEU A 243 -6.37 4.12 4.35
#